data_AF-A0A7K4VVA8-F1
#
_entry.id   AF-A0A7K4VVA8-F1
#
_cell.length_a   1.000
_cell.length_b   1.000
_cell.length_c   1.000
_cell.angle_alpha   90.00
_cell.angle_beta   90.00
_cell.angle_gamma   90.00
#
_symmetry.space_group_name_H-M   'P 1'
#
loop_
_entity.id
_entity.type
_entity.pdbx_description
1 polymer ?
#
loop_
_entity_poly.entity_id
_entity_poly.type
_entity_poly.pdbx_seq_one_letter_code
_entity_poly.pdbx_strand_id
1 'polypeptide(L)'
;NEISEDAPSGTVVALLHVYDRDSGKNGEVRCSLDGDVPFRLQSSHGSYFSVVTARELDREQVSEYNVTVRAADGGWPALQSSAVLALRVLDVNDN
;
A
#
# COMPACT_ATOMS: atom_id res chain seq x y z
N ASN A 1 8.00 9.09 1.06
CA ASN A 1 7.29 8.14 0.18
C ASN A 1 7.06 8.82 -1.15
N GLU A 2 8.04 8.68 -2.04
CA GLU A 2 8.10 9.39 -3.31
C GLU A 2 8.24 8.35 -4.43
N ILE A 3 7.55 8.57 -5.53
CA ILE A 3 7.53 7.66 -6.69
C ILE A 3 7.64 8.49 -7.97
N SER A 4 8.52 8.09 -8.88
CA SER A 4 8.62 8.76 -10.19
C SER A 4 7.38 8.44 -11.02
N GLU A 5 6.89 9.41 -11.80
CA GLU A 5 5.75 9.17 -12.70
C GLU A 5 6.03 8.10 -13.77
N ASP A 6 7.27 8.03 -14.26
CA ASP A 6 7.74 7.02 -15.23
C ASP A 6 8.01 5.64 -14.57
N ALA A 7 7.67 5.47 -13.30
CA ALA A 7 7.86 4.19 -12.62
C ALA A 7 6.97 3.10 -13.27
N PRO A 8 7.55 2.01 -13.79
CA PRO A 8 6.78 0.97 -14.45
C PRO A 8 5.84 0.27 -13.47
N SER A 9 4.76 -0.33 -13.98
CA SER A 9 3.85 -1.13 -13.18
C SER A 9 4.60 -2.26 -12.45
N GLY A 10 4.34 -2.41 -11.15
CA GLY A 10 5.04 -3.35 -10.27
C GLY A 10 6.18 -2.73 -9.48
N THR A 11 6.43 -1.42 -9.62
CA THR A 11 7.43 -0.72 -8.82
C THR A 11 6.97 -0.62 -7.37
N VAL A 12 7.84 -1.01 -6.44
CA VAL A 12 7.56 -0.96 -5.00
C VAL A 12 7.67 0.49 -4.52
N VAL A 13 6.57 1.04 -4.05
CA VAL A 13 6.47 2.41 -3.54
C VAL A 13 6.66 2.47 -2.03
N ALA A 14 6.08 1.51 -1.32
CA ALA A 14 6.14 1.44 0.13
C ALA A 14 6.08 -0.02 0.61
N LEU A 15 6.71 -0.27 1.75
CA LEU A 15 6.62 -1.55 2.46
C LEU A 15 5.86 -1.32 3.76
N LEU A 16 4.73 -2.00 3.91
CA LEU A 16 3.98 -2.09 5.16
C LEU A 16 4.40 -3.34 5.92
N HIS A 17 4.53 -3.18 7.22
CA HIS A 17 4.72 -4.28 8.15
C HIS A 17 3.52 -4.33 9.09
N VAL A 18 2.82 -5.46 9.06
CA VAL A 18 1.60 -5.69 9.83
C VAL A 18 1.93 -6.61 10.98
N TYR A 19 2.16 -6.03 12.15
CA TYR A 19 2.50 -6.78 13.33
C TYR A 19 1.24 -7.23 14.06
N ASP A 20 0.94 -8.53 13.99
CA ASP A 20 -0.09 -9.16 14.80
C ASP A 20 0.55 -9.78 16.05
N ARG A 21 0.01 -9.49 17.23
CA ARG A 21 0.57 -9.92 18.51
C ARG A 21 0.13 -11.34 18.89
N ASP A 22 -0.85 -11.89 18.18
CA ASP A 22 -1.39 -13.22 18.42
C ASP A 22 -0.61 -14.26 17.62
N SER A 23 0.20 -15.05 18.31
CA SER A 23 0.87 -16.21 17.71
C SER A 23 -0.15 -17.30 17.34
N GLY A 24 -0.42 -17.51 16.04
CA GLY A 24 -1.22 -18.64 15.59
C GLY A 24 -1.83 -18.50 14.18
N LYS A 25 -2.74 -19.41 13.83
CA LYS A 25 -3.54 -19.40 12.58
C LYS A 25 -4.32 -18.10 12.33
N ASN A 26 -4.38 -17.18 13.31
CA ASN A 26 -4.96 -15.85 13.23
C ASN A 26 -4.02 -14.78 12.65
N GLY A 27 -2.75 -15.11 12.37
CA GLY A 27 -1.80 -14.21 11.71
C GLY A 27 -2.10 -13.90 10.24
N GLU A 28 -3.19 -14.44 9.68
CA GLU A 28 -3.67 -14.09 8.33
C GLU A 28 -4.42 -12.75 8.39
N VAL A 29 -3.66 -11.65 8.39
CA VAL A 29 -4.24 -10.31 8.32
C VAL A 29 -4.59 -9.98 6.87
N ARG A 30 -5.85 -9.63 6.64
CA ARG A 30 -6.30 -9.21 5.31
C ARG A 30 -6.07 -7.72 5.15
N CYS A 31 -5.11 -7.38 4.31
CA CYS A 31 -4.85 -6.00 3.92
C CYS A 31 -5.46 -5.69 2.56
N SER A 32 -6.10 -4.53 2.46
CA SER A 32 -6.77 -4.05 1.25
C SER A 32 -6.53 -2.56 1.08
N LEU A 33 -6.50 -2.12 -0.18
CA LEU A 33 -6.50 -0.70 -0.51
C LEU A 33 -7.93 -0.22 -0.66
N ASP A 34 -8.22 0.92 -0.05
CA ASP A 34 -9.49 1.63 -0.14
C ASP A 34 -9.32 2.81 -1.10
N GLY A 35 -10.26 2.93 -2.05
CA GLY A 35 -10.26 3.94 -3.11
C GLY A 35 -9.87 3.41 -4.49
N ASP A 36 -10.21 4.18 -5.54
CA ASP A 36 -9.74 3.94 -6.91
C ASP A 36 -8.38 4.62 -7.07
N VAL A 37 -7.33 3.89 -6.72
CA VAL A 37 -5.95 4.38 -6.80
C VAL A 37 -5.14 3.51 -7.77
N PRO A 38 -4.14 4.07 -8.49
CA PRO A 38 -3.31 3.34 -9.44
C PRO A 38 -2.27 2.44 -8.75
N PHE A 39 -2.54 1.98 -7.53
CA PHE A 39 -1.66 1.14 -6.74
C PHE A 39 -2.37 -0.16 -6.37
N ARG A 40 -1.60 -1.20 -6.11
CA ARG A 40 -2.08 -2.47 -5.57
C ARG A 40 -1.25 -2.88 -4.37
N LEU A 41 -1.87 -3.59 -3.45
CA LEU A 41 -1.16 -4.24 -2.38
C LEU A 41 -0.67 -5.62 -2.85
N GLN A 42 0.59 -5.92 -2.62
CA GLN A 42 1.19 -7.22 -2.88
C GLN A 42 1.61 -7.83 -1.56
N SER A 43 0.98 -8.95 -1.17
CA SER A 43 1.43 -9.72 -0.02
C SER A 43 2.83 -10.25 -0.30
N SER A 44 3.74 -9.95 0.61
CA SER A 44 5.10 -10.49 0.61
C SER A 44 5.18 -11.60 1.66
N HIS A 45 6.39 -12.05 1.98
CA HIS A 45 6.59 -13.17 2.88
C HIS A 45 6.19 -12.82 4.33
N GLY A 46 5.20 -13.53 4.87
CA GLY A 46 4.71 -13.34 6.24
C GLY A 46 3.85 -12.08 6.41
N SER A 47 4.18 -11.27 7.41
CA SER A 47 3.45 -10.05 7.83
C SER A 47 3.76 -8.79 7.00
N TYR A 48 4.46 -8.93 5.87
CA TYR A 48 4.92 -7.81 5.06
C TYR A 48 4.05 -7.66 3.81
N PHE A 49 3.68 -6.43 3.50
CA PHE A 49 2.91 -6.08 2.31
C PHE A 49 3.61 -4.96 1.57
N SER A 50 3.82 -5.11 0.27
CA SER A 50 4.40 -4.08 -0.58
C SER A 50 3.30 -3.37 -1.35
N VAL A 51 3.24 -2.04 -1.27
CA VAL A 51 2.44 -1.23 -2.18
C VAL A 51 3.22 -1.11 -3.47
N VAL A 52 2.65 -1.57 -4.57
CA VAL A 52 3.26 -1.49 -5.88
C VAL A 52 2.37 -0.71 -6.85
N THR A 53 2.97 -0.02 -7.80
CA THR A 53 2.24 0.64 -8.88
C THR A 53 1.50 -0.42 -9.71
N ALA A 54 0.22 -0.18 -9.98
CA ALA A 54 -0.62 -1.07 -10.79
C ALA A 54 -0.92 -0.47 -12.17
N ARG A 55 -0.92 0.85 -12.27
CA ARG A 55 -1.11 1.63 -13.50
C ARG A 55 -0.02 2.69 -13.60
N GLU A 56 0.09 3.28 -14.78
CA GLU A 56 0.96 4.44 -15.03
C GLU A 56 0.53 5.60 -14.13
N LEU A 57 1.52 6.31 -13.62
CA LEU A 57 1.34 7.50 -12.80
C LEU A 57 1.55 8.71 -13.70
N ASP A 58 0.69 9.70 -13.54
CA ASP A 58 0.74 10.93 -14.32
C ASP A 58 0.72 12.08 -13.34
N ARG A 59 1.85 12.80 -13.23
CA ARG A 59 2.00 13.90 -12.28
C ARG A 59 1.12 15.09 -12.67
N GLU A 60 0.92 15.32 -13.97
CA GLU A 60 0.09 16.42 -14.48
C GLU A 60 -1.38 16.24 -14.10
N GLN A 61 -1.87 15.00 -14.08
CA GLN A 61 -3.20 14.65 -13.60
C GLN A 61 -3.27 14.66 -12.07
N VAL A 62 -2.34 13.97 -11.40
CA VAL A 62 -2.37 13.79 -9.94
C VAL A 62 -0.94 13.75 -9.38
N SER A 63 -0.56 14.81 -8.66
CA SER A 63 0.75 14.94 -8.03
C SER A 63 0.87 14.25 -6.66
N GLU A 64 -0.25 13.98 -6.00
CA GLU A 64 -0.29 13.32 -4.69
C GLU A 64 -1.46 12.34 -4.60
N TYR A 65 -1.20 11.14 -4.07
CA TYR A 65 -2.20 10.11 -3.83
C TYR A 65 -2.28 9.79 -2.33
N ASN A 66 -3.48 9.87 -1.76
CA ASN A 66 -3.75 9.44 -0.40
C ASN A 66 -4.30 8.00 -0.42
N VAL A 67 -3.38 7.03 -0.40
CA VAL A 67 -3.73 5.62 -0.43
C VAL A 67 -4.14 5.17 0.96
N THR A 68 -5.41 4.81 1.15
CA THR A 68 -5.90 4.30 2.44
C THR A 68 -5.74 2.79 2.47
N VAL A 69 -4.92 2.28 3.39
CA VAL A 69 -4.72 0.86 3.61
C VAL A 69 -5.57 0.41 4.79
N ARG A 70 -6.43 -0.58 4.59
CA ARG A 70 -7.20 -1.24 5.66
C ARG A 70 -6.65 -2.63 5.92
N ALA A 71 -6.34 -2.91 7.18
CA ALA A 71 -5.94 -4.22 7.67
C ALA A 71 -7.04 -4.75 8.61
N ALA A 72 -7.47 -5.99 8.40
CA ALA A 72 -8.45 -6.67 9.22
C ALA A 72 -7.89 -8.01 9.70
N ASP A 73 -7.95 -8.27 11.01
CA ASP A 73 -7.54 -9.55 11.59
C ASP A 73 -8.59 -10.65 11.33
N GLY A 74 -8.18 -11.91 11.58
CA GLY A 74 -9.07 -13.07 11.55
C GLY A 74 -9.82 -13.33 12.86
N GLY A 75 -9.80 -12.39 13.81
CA GLY A 75 -10.39 -12.54 15.14
C GLY A 75 -11.92 -12.46 15.14
N TRP A 76 -12.52 -12.85 16.26
CA TRP A 76 -13.96 -12.68 16.52
C TRP A 76 -14.16 -12.07 17.92
N PRO A 77 -14.59 -10.79 18.03
CA PRO A 77 -14.88 -9.86 16.95
C PRO A 77 -13.60 -9.45 16.19
N ALA A 78 -13.73 -9.22 14.88
CA ALA A 78 -12.58 -8.84 14.05
C ALA A 78 -12.16 -7.40 14.36
N LEU A 79 -10.87 -7.18 14.62
CA LEU A 79 -10.32 -5.83 14.73
C LEU A 79 -9.89 -5.35 13.35
N GLN A 80 -10.26 -4.11 13.04
CA GLN A 80 -9.84 -3.43 11.82
C GLN A 80 -9.00 -2.22 12.17
N SER A 81 -7.94 -2.02 11.40
CA SER A 81 -7.07 -0.85 11.46
C SER A 81 -6.96 -0.24 10.07
N SER A 82 -6.88 1.08 10.00
CA SER A 82 -6.74 1.81 8.75
C SER A 82 -5.61 2.82 8.86
N ALA A 83 -4.75 2.88 7.84
CA ALA A 83 -3.65 3.83 7.74
C ALA A 83 -3.74 4.58 6.41
N VAL A 84 -3.47 5.88 6.44
CA VAL A 84 -3.42 6.70 5.22
C VAL A 84 -1.96 6.89 4.82
N LEU A 85 -1.63 6.51 3.60
CA LEU A 85 -0.32 6.65 3.01
C LEU A 85 -0.35 7.76 1.96
N ALA A 86 0.22 8.92 2.30
CA ALA A 86 0.44 9.99 1.34
C ALA A 86 1.64 9.65 0.45
N LEU A 87 1.38 9.50 -0.85
CA LEU A 87 2.37 9.22 -1.88
C LEU A 87 2.50 10.43 -2.79
N ARG A 88 3.72 10.93 -2.95
CA ARG A 88 3.98 12.05 -3.85
C ARG A 88 4.59 11.54 -5.15
N VAL A 89 4.01 11.95 -6.26
CA VAL A 89 4.57 11.68 -7.59
C VAL A 89 5.63 12.73 -7.87
N LEU A 90 6.86 12.27 -8.06
CA LEU A 90 7.98 13.10 -8.50
C LEU A 90 8.02 13.13 -10.02
N ASP A 91 8.38 14.29 -10.54
CA ASP A 91 8.69 14.43 -11.95
C ASP A 91 10.00 13.68 -12.21
N VAL A 92 10.12 13.03 -13.36
CA VAL A 92 11.35 12.31 -13.75
C VAL A 92 12.58 13.21 -13.67
N ASN A 93 12.38 14.52 -13.81
CA ASN A 93 13.43 15.53 -13.85
C ASN A 93 13.71 16.22 -12.50
N ASP A 94 13.00 15.86 -11.42
CA ASP A 94 13.24 16.37 -10.06
C ASP A 94 14.25 15.43 -9.37
N ASN A 95 15.55 15.74 -9.51
CA ASN A 95 16.67 15.10 -8.79
C ASN A 95 17.41 16.13 -7.92
#